data_AF-A0AAD7NAE4-F1
#
_entry.id   AF-A0AAD7NAE4-F1
#
_cell.length_a   1.000
_cell.length_b   1.000
_cell.length_c   1.000
_cell.angle_alpha   90.00
_cell.angle_beta   90.00
_cell.angle_gamma   90.00
#
_symmetry.space_group_name_H-M   'P 1'
#
loop_
_entity.id
_entity.type
_entity.pdbx_description
1 polymer ?
#
loop_
_entity_poly.entity_id
_entity_poly.type
_entity_poly.pdbx_seq_one_letter_code
_entity_poly.pdbx_strand_id
1 'polypeptide(L)'
;MLTVLRQISLRLRSRTGAGNSSQLTTKRLYAVERTVKRNKIMPWTVPPRVIGLAVAGLILGGYYVAHLETAPETGRRRFMPLTKQDEEYFRLKILYARLKLYRGNILPVHHPTTQLVRRITQRILTSSNLGHLEGEQPPMDSWRSTTSTAKIPRPLTDTKWVVLVVDDADDVNALATIGLVCIFYGRHVYCAE
;
A
#
# COMPACT_ATOMS: atom_id res chain seq x y z
N MET A 1 -90.58 33.64 42.30
CA MET A 1 -90.88 32.84 41.10
C MET A 1 -90.02 31.59 41.13
N LEU A 2 -90.64 30.44 41.42
CA LEU A 2 -90.21 29.04 41.14
C LEU A 2 -88.80 28.63 41.64
N THR A 3 -88.59 28.18 42.88
CA THR A 3 -88.97 26.86 43.48
C THR A 3 -88.39 25.68 42.68
N VAL A 4 -87.15 25.19 42.94
CA VAL A 4 -86.70 24.28 44.03
C VAL A 4 -87.48 22.94 44.00
N LEU A 5 -86.88 21.77 43.75
CA LEU A 5 -86.43 20.73 44.72
C LEU A 5 -86.21 19.45 43.87
N ARG A 6 -85.07 18.74 43.78
CA ARG A 6 -84.18 18.07 44.76
C ARG A 6 -84.91 17.14 45.75
N GLN A 7 -84.50 15.87 45.73
CA GLN A 7 -84.71 14.79 46.70
C GLN A 7 -86.06 14.06 46.67
N ILE A 8 -86.05 12.80 46.21
CA ILE A 8 -86.84 11.71 46.82
C ILE A 8 -85.98 10.45 46.88
N SER A 9 -85.73 10.03 48.11
CA SER A 9 -85.12 8.76 48.49
C SER A 9 -86.20 7.75 48.89
N LEU A 10 -85.82 6.47 48.76
CA LEU A 10 -86.26 5.30 49.53
C LEU A 10 -87.44 4.44 49.06
N ARG A 11 -87.04 3.18 48.81
CA ARG A 11 -87.64 1.91 49.25
C ARG A 11 -89.06 1.63 48.81
N LEU A 12 -89.20 0.56 48.02
CA LEU A 12 -90.05 -0.56 48.41
C LEU A 12 -89.41 -1.89 48.01
N ARG A 13 -89.58 -2.86 48.89
CA ARG A 13 -89.02 -4.21 48.91
C ARG A 13 -90.19 -5.19 48.80
N SER A 14 -90.15 -6.12 47.85
CA SER A 14 -90.88 -7.40 47.86
C SER A 14 -90.03 -8.36 47.01
N ARG A 15 -89.26 -9.31 47.56
CA ARG A 15 -89.60 -10.59 48.22
C ARG A 15 -90.48 -11.49 47.35
N THR A 16 -89.88 -12.50 46.68
CA THR A 16 -90.19 -13.94 46.81
C THR A 16 -89.39 -14.83 45.84
N GLY A 17 -89.01 -16.04 46.29
CA GLY A 17 -88.65 -17.21 45.48
C GLY A 17 -87.16 -17.34 45.14
N ALA A 18 -86.33 -18.13 45.83
CA ALA A 18 -86.29 -19.60 45.91
C ALA A 18 -85.99 -20.27 44.56
N GLY A 19 -84.80 -20.89 44.43
CA GLY A 19 -84.55 -21.89 43.38
C GLY A 19 -83.16 -21.89 42.74
N ASN A 20 -82.27 -22.70 43.30
CA ASN A 20 -81.41 -23.65 42.58
C ASN A 20 -80.39 -23.17 41.52
N SER A 21 -79.13 -23.24 41.96
CA SER A 21 -78.06 -24.05 41.34
C SER A 21 -77.97 -24.11 39.82
N SER A 22 -77.03 -23.34 39.27
CA SER A 22 -76.19 -23.80 38.16
C SER A 22 -74.89 -22.99 38.12
N GLN A 23 -74.03 -23.26 39.10
CA GLN A 23 -72.59 -23.08 38.96
C GLN A 23 -72.12 -24.08 37.89
N LEU A 24 -72.07 -23.67 36.62
CA LEU A 24 -71.36 -24.43 35.57
C LEU A 24 -70.48 -23.48 34.77
N THR A 25 -69.31 -23.25 35.36
CA THR A 25 -68.01 -23.36 34.68
C THR A 25 -67.87 -22.57 33.38
N THR A 26 -67.66 -21.27 33.52
CA THR A 26 -66.83 -20.55 32.55
C THR A 26 -65.41 -21.13 32.65
N LYS A 27 -65.04 -21.97 31.67
CA LYS A 27 -63.66 -22.39 31.49
C LYS A 27 -62.83 -21.13 31.27
N ARG A 28 -62.17 -20.65 32.34
CA ARG A 28 -61.01 -19.77 32.25
C ARG A 28 -59.96 -20.53 31.46
N LEU A 29 -59.95 -20.32 30.15
CA LEU A 29 -58.76 -20.55 29.34
C LEU A 29 -57.72 -19.60 29.91
N TYR A 30 -56.85 -20.14 30.76
CA TYR A 30 -55.60 -19.49 31.10
C TYR A 30 -54.82 -19.37 29.80
N ALA A 31 -54.94 -18.21 29.15
CA ALA A 31 -54.01 -17.79 28.12
C ALA A 31 -52.67 -17.62 28.84
N VAL A 32 -51.87 -18.70 28.83
CA VAL A 32 -50.45 -18.62 29.16
C VAL A 32 -49.82 -17.87 28.01
N GLU A 33 -49.79 -16.55 28.16
CA GLU A 33 -49.12 -15.63 27.27
C GLU A 33 -47.62 -15.90 27.42
N ARG A 34 -47.12 -16.90 26.67
CA ARG A 34 -45.69 -17.13 26.52
C ARG A 34 -45.16 -15.92 25.81
N THR A 35 -44.65 -14.96 26.57
CA THR A 35 -43.75 -13.94 26.09
C THR A 35 -42.50 -14.67 25.60
N VAL A 36 -42.54 -15.13 24.35
CA VAL A 36 -41.34 -15.47 23.61
C VAL A 36 -40.55 -14.19 23.58
N LYS A 37 -39.60 -14.04 24.50
CA LYS A 37 -38.58 -13.01 24.45
C LYS A 37 -37.87 -13.26 23.12
N ARG A 38 -38.35 -12.61 22.06
CA ARG A 38 -37.65 -12.53 20.79
C ARG A 38 -36.27 -12.07 21.16
N ASN A 39 -35.30 -12.96 21.03
CA ASN A 39 -33.92 -12.65 21.26
C ASN A 39 -33.63 -11.53 20.27
N LYS A 40 -33.58 -10.27 20.75
CA LYS A 40 -33.15 -9.15 19.92
C LYS A 40 -31.68 -9.44 19.68
N ILE A 41 -31.40 -10.15 18.59
CA ILE A 41 -30.07 -10.24 18.01
C ILE A 41 -29.64 -8.78 17.91
N MET A 42 -28.68 -8.37 18.75
CA MET A 42 -28.25 -6.98 18.79
C MET A 42 -27.89 -6.60 17.35
N PRO A 43 -28.52 -5.56 16.76
CA PRO A 43 -28.02 -5.08 15.49
C PRO A 43 -26.62 -4.54 15.80
N TRP A 44 -25.60 -5.20 15.28
CA TRP A 44 -24.25 -4.65 15.26
C TRP A 44 -24.28 -3.38 14.40
N THR A 45 -24.75 -2.28 14.97
CA THR A 45 -24.61 -0.96 14.37
C THR A 45 -23.18 -0.53 14.63
N VAL A 46 -22.27 -1.11 13.85
CA VAL A 46 -20.89 -0.63 13.77
C VAL A 46 -20.94 0.84 13.36
N PRO A 47 -20.34 1.75 14.15
CA PRO A 47 -20.38 3.16 13.80
C PRO A 47 -19.68 3.36 12.45
N PRO A 48 -20.18 4.27 11.58
CA PRO A 48 -19.64 4.46 10.24
C PRO A 48 -18.14 4.80 10.21
N ARG A 49 -17.61 5.37 11.31
CA ARG A 49 -16.17 5.61 11.50
C ARG A 49 -15.35 4.31 11.55
N VAL A 50 -15.86 3.27 12.20
CA VAL A 50 -15.18 1.96 12.30
C VAL A 50 -15.20 1.25 10.97
N ILE A 51 -16.31 1.33 10.23
CA ILE A 51 -16.39 0.82 8.85
C ILE A 51 -15.37 1.55 7.97
N GLY A 52 -15.31 2.88 8.06
CA GLY A 52 -14.35 3.70 7.31
C GLY A 52 -12.89 3.32 7.61
N LEU A 53 -12.53 3.12 8.88
CA LEU A 53 -11.20 2.66 9.28
C LEU A 53 -10.88 1.26 8.76
N ALA A 54 -11.83 0.33 8.84
CA ALA A 54 -11.65 -1.03 8.33
C ALA A 54 -11.41 -1.05 6.82
N VAL A 55 -12.19 -0.27 6.06
CA VAL A 55 -12.02 -0.13 4.60
C VAL A 55 -10.68 0.52 4.26
N ALA A 56 -10.30 1.60 4.95
CA ALA A 56 -9.00 2.24 4.74
C ALA A 56 -7.83 1.29 5.04
N GLY A 57 -7.92 0.51 6.13
CA GLY A 57 -6.93 -0.49 6.48
C GLY A 57 -6.81 -1.60 5.42
N LEU A 58 -7.94 -2.04 4.85
CA LEU A 58 -7.95 -3.02 3.75
C LEU A 58 -7.29 -2.48 2.49
N ILE A 59 -7.60 -1.23 2.10
CA ILE A 59 -7.01 -0.59 0.92
C ILE A 59 -5.50 -0.41 1.11
N LEU A 60 -5.07 0.10 2.27
CA LEU A 60 -3.66 0.34 2.56
C LEU A 60 -2.86 -0.97 2.66
N GLY A 61 -3.43 -1.98 3.32
CA GLY A 61 -2.84 -3.32 3.42
C GLY A 61 -2.74 -4.00 2.06
N GLY A 62 -3.79 -3.91 1.24
CA GLY A 62 -3.77 -4.41 -0.15
C GLY A 62 -2.73 -3.70 -1.01
N TYR A 63 -2.62 -2.37 -0.90
CA TYR A 63 -1.60 -1.58 -1.58
C TYR A 63 -0.19 -2.00 -1.16
N TYR A 64 0.07 -2.18 0.13
CA TYR A 64 1.35 -2.62 0.65
C TYR A 64 1.76 -3.99 0.09
N VAL A 65 0.84 -4.96 0.08
CA VAL A 65 1.10 -6.31 -0.45
C VAL A 65 1.29 -6.31 -1.96
N ALA A 66 0.54 -5.49 -2.70
CA ALA A 66 0.70 -5.37 -4.15
C ALA A 66 2.06 -4.77 -4.56
N HIS A 67 2.66 -3.94 -3.72
CA HIS A 67 3.93 -3.25 -3.97
C HIS A 67 5.12 -3.93 -3.26
N LEU A 68 4.93 -5.12 -2.72
CA LEU A 68 6.00 -5.95 -2.16
C LEU A 68 6.72 -6.67 -3.30
N GLU A 69 7.84 -6.09 -3.73
CA GLU A 69 8.72 -6.71 -4.71
C GLU A 69 9.80 -7.54 -4.01
N THR A 70 10.20 -8.65 -4.64
CA THR A 70 11.35 -9.44 -4.17
C THR A 70 12.58 -8.98 -4.94
N ALA A 71 13.64 -8.59 -4.23
CA ALA A 71 14.88 -8.19 -4.88
C ALA A 71 15.48 -9.39 -5.64
N PRO A 72 15.74 -9.27 -6.96
CA PRO A 72 16.10 -10.40 -7.81
C PRO A 72 17.40 -11.10 -7.36
N GLU A 73 18.37 -10.34 -6.86
CA GLU A 73 19.69 -10.87 -6.49
C GLU A 73 19.76 -11.40 -5.04
N THR A 74 18.98 -10.83 -4.12
CA THR A 74 19.13 -11.13 -2.67
C THR A 74 17.95 -11.89 -2.08
N GLY A 75 16.83 -12.01 -2.80
CA GLY A 75 15.60 -12.63 -2.28
C GLY A 75 14.93 -11.84 -1.15
N ARG A 76 15.46 -10.67 -0.78
CA ARG A 76 14.89 -9.81 0.27
C ARG A 76 13.65 -9.11 -0.26
N ARG A 77 12.56 -9.14 0.51
CA ARG A 77 11.35 -8.38 0.22
C ARG A 77 11.55 -6.90 0.52
N ARG A 78 11.20 -6.04 -0.43
CA ARG A 78 11.20 -4.58 -0.26
C ARG A 78 9.87 -4.03 -0.75
N PHE A 79 9.37 -3.03 -0.04
CA PHE A 79 8.22 -2.26 -0.49
C PHE A 79 8.72 -1.18 -1.44
N MET A 80 8.29 -1.24 -2.71
CA MET A 80 8.60 -0.23 -3.71
C MET A 80 7.29 0.44 -4.14
N PRO A 81 6.99 1.67 -3.71
CA PRO A 81 5.73 2.35 -4.03
C PRO A 81 5.65 2.84 -5.48
N LEU A 82 6.73 2.71 -6.25
CA LEU A 82 6.85 3.23 -7.61
C LEU A 82 6.64 2.10 -8.62
N THR A 83 5.87 2.40 -9.67
CA THR A 83 5.82 1.52 -10.83
C THR A 83 7.06 1.72 -11.72
N LYS A 84 7.32 0.78 -12.64
CA LYS A 84 8.44 0.91 -13.60
C LYS A 84 8.36 2.19 -14.45
N GLN A 85 7.15 2.63 -14.80
CA GLN A 85 6.94 3.87 -15.56
C GLN A 85 7.29 5.09 -14.71
N ASP A 86 6.91 5.07 -13.43
CA ASP A 86 7.27 6.15 -12.49
C ASP A 86 8.78 6.19 -12.24
N GLU A 87 9.44 5.03 -12.12
CA GLU A 87 10.90 4.94 -11.99
C GLU A 87 11.61 5.62 -13.17
N GLU A 88 11.17 5.40 -14.41
CA GLU A 88 11.75 6.07 -15.59
C GLU A 88 11.52 7.59 -15.58
N TYR A 89 10.33 8.03 -15.19
CA TYR A 89 10.00 9.45 -15.07
C TYR A 89 10.88 10.14 -14.02
N PHE A 90 11.02 9.54 -12.84
CA PHE A 90 11.86 10.06 -11.77
C PHE A 90 13.35 10.00 -12.14
N ARG A 91 13.80 8.95 -12.82
CA ARG A 91 15.18 8.85 -13.35
C ARG A 91 15.53 10.08 -14.18
N LEU A 92 14.69 10.42 -15.16
CA LEU A 92 14.92 11.58 -16.04
C LEU A 92 14.89 12.90 -15.27
N LYS A 93 13.94 13.06 -14.34
CA LYS A 93 13.88 14.27 -13.49
C LYS A 93 15.13 14.45 -12.63
N ILE A 94 15.59 13.38 -11.97
CA ILE A 94 16.76 13.44 -11.10
C ILE A 94 18.03 13.67 -11.93
N LEU A 95 18.14 13.00 -13.09
CA LEU A 95 19.24 13.26 -14.03
C LEU A 95 19.28 14.73 -14.44
N TYR A 96 18.16 15.30 -14.89
CA TYR A 96 18.11 16.71 -15.28
C TYR A 96 18.45 17.65 -14.12
N ALA A 97 17.94 17.37 -12.92
CA ALA A 97 18.26 18.14 -11.72
C ALA A 97 19.77 18.08 -11.40
N ARG A 98 20.41 16.91 -11.52
CA ARG A 98 21.86 16.75 -11.32
C ARG A 98 22.69 17.43 -12.40
N LEU A 99 22.29 17.31 -13.66
CA LEU A 99 22.94 18.00 -14.77
C LEU A 99 22.90 19.52 -14.60
N LYS A 100 21.77 20.04 -14.09
CA LYS A 100 21.62 21.46 -13.78
C LYS A 100 22.50 21.88 -12.60
N LEU A 101 22.55 21.06 -11.54
CA LEU A 101 23.30 21.36 -10.32
C LEU A 101 24.81 21.40 -10.55
N TYR A 102 25.36 20.43 -11.28
CA TYR A 102 26.81 20.32 -11.52
C TYR A 102 27.22 20.82 -12.91
N ARG A 103 26.41 21.69 -13.51
CA ARG A 103 26.69 22.24 -14.84
C ARG A 103 28.05 22.94 -14.83
N GLY A 104 28.96 22.50 -15.70
CA GLY A 104 30.33 23.05 -15.80
C GLY A 104 31.40 22.21 -15.11
N ASN A 105 31.02 21.37 -14.14
CA ASN A 105 31.93 20.48 -13.43
C ASN A 105 31.79 19.01 -13.85
N ILE A 106 30.91 18.71 -14.80
CA ILE A 106 30.74 17.35 -15.32
C ILE A 106 31.86 17.06 -16.31
N LEU A 107 32.58 15.96 -16.08
CA LEU A 107 33.65 15.54 -16.98
C LEU A 107 33.05 15.05 -18.31
N PRO A 108 33.69 15.38 -19.46
CA PRO A 108 33.28 14.84 -20.74
C PRO A 108 33.54 13.33 -20.82
N VAL A 109 32.85 12.68 -21.75
CA VAL A 109 32.93 11.21 -21.97
C VAL A 109 34.34 10.76 -22.35
N HIS A 110 35.11 11.61 -23.01
CA HIS A 110 36.48 11.31 -23.45
C HIS A 110 37.53 11.38 -22.33
N HIS A 111 37.19 11.85 -21.13
CA HIS A 111 38.15 11.96 -20.04
C HIS A 111 38.57 10.56 -19.51
N PRO A 112 39.86 10.31 -19.22
CA PRO A 112 40.34 9.00 -18.79
C PRO A 112 39.61 8.48 -17.53
N THR A 113 39.34 9.35 -16.56
CA THR A 113 38.57 9.02 -15.36
C THR A 113 37.14 8.58 -15.70
N THR A 114 36.45 9.29 -16.60
CA THR A 114 35.09 8.93 -17.03
C THR A 114 35.08 7.57 -17.73
N GLN A 115 36.07 7.29 -18.58
CA GLN A 115 36.19 5.99 -19.25
C GLN A 115 36.50 4.85 -18.27
N LEU A 116 37.34 5.09 -17.26
CA LEU A 116 37.63 4.10 -16.23
C LEU A 116 36.37 3.77 -15.43
N VAL A 117 35.67 4.80 -14.95
CA VAL A 117 34.43 4.64 -14.18
C VAL A 117 33.37 3.89 -14.99
N ARG A 118 33.19 4.23 -16.28
CA ARG A 118 32.25 3.52 -17.16
C ARG A 118 32.61 2.04 -17.30
N ARG A 119 33.87 1.70 -17.55
CA ARG A 119 34.34 0.30 -17.63
C ARG A 119 34.09 -0.48 -16.34
N ILE A 120 34.39 0.12 -15.17
CA ILE A 120 34.15 -0.52 -13.87
C ILE A 120 32.65 -0.74 -13.66
N THR A 121 31.84 0.29 -13.94
CA THR A 121 30.39 0.22 -13.77
C THR A 121 29.77 -0.83 -14.69
N GLN A 122 30.18 -0.89 -15.95
CA GLN A 122 29.72 -1.90 -16.90
C GLN A 122 30.04 -3.32 -16.41
N ARG A 123 31.25 -3.55 -15.87
CA ARG A 123 31.64 -4.85 -15.31
C ARG A 123 30.75 -5.24 -14.14
N ILE A 124 30.49 -4.31 -13.21
CA ILE A 124 29.63 -4.56 -12.03
C ILE A 124 28.19 -4.86 -12.46
N LEU A 125 27.65 -4.09 -13.43
CA LEU A 125 26.29 -4.28 -13.92
C LEU A 125 26.14 -5.63 -14.62
N THR A 126 27.13 -6.02 -15.42
CA THR A 126 27.14 -7.30 -16.14
C THR A 126 27.29 -8.47 -15.18
N SER A 127 28.21 -8.38 -14.20
CA SER A 127 28.42 -9.46 -13.22
C SER A 127 27.25 -9.64 -12.26
N SER A 128 26.54 -8.56 -11.95
CA SER A 128 25.40 -8.56 -11.02
C SER A 128 24.04 -8.68 -11.74
N ASN A 129 24.04 -8.84 -13.07
CA ASN A 129 22.83 -8.95 -13.89
C ASN A 129 21.83 -7.77 -13.74
N LEU A 130 22.33 -6.57 -13.42
CA LEU A 130 21.54 -5.38 -13.06
C LEU A 130 21.13 -4.50 -14.26
N GLY A 131 21.58 -4.85 -15.47
CA GLY A 131 21.27 -4.15 -16.72
C GLY A 131 22.51 -3.65 -17.46
N HIS A 132 22.35 -2.58 -18.25
CA HIS A 132 23.39 -2.05 -19.14
C HIS A 132 23.54 -0.53 -19.03
N LEU A 133 24.70 -0.02 -19.43
CA LEU A 133 24.96 1.42 -19.49
C LEU A 133 24.28 2.06 -20.71
N GLU A 134 23.69 3.23 -20.51
CA GLU A 134 23.08 4.00 -21.60
C GLU A 134 24.16 4.53 -22.56
N GLY A 135 24.02 4.22 -23.85
CA GLY A 135 24.96 4.60 -24.90
C GLY A 135 26.18 3.69 -25.07
N GLU A 136 26.25 2.58 -24.33
CA GLU A 136 27.28 1.54 -24.51
C GLU A 136 26.58 0.26 -24.99
N GLN A 137 26.94 -0.25 -26.17
CA GLN A 137 26.43 -1.54 -26.60
C GLN A 137 26.89 -2.62 -25.61
N PRO A 138 26.04 -3.60 -25.25
CA PRO A 138 26.48 -4.74 -24.46
C PRO A 138 27.72 -5.35 -25.12
N PRO A 139 28.72 -5.81 -24.33
CA PRO A 139 29.95 -6.34 -24.90
C PRO A 139 29.59 -7.44 -25.90
N MET A 140 30.07 -7.27 -27.14
CA MET A 140 29.85 -8.20 -28.24
C MET A 140 30.72 -9.46 -28.05
N ASP A 141 30.44 -10.21 -26.99
CA ASP A 141 31.01 -11.54 -26.75
C ASP A 141 29.99 -12.63 -27.16
N SER A 142 29.26 -12.40 -28.25
CA SER A 142 28.33 -13.37 -28.86
C SER A 142 29.00 -14.26 -29.94
N TRP A 143 30.33 -14.36 -29.95
CA TRP A 143 31.09 -15.16 -30.92
C TRP A 143 31.90 -16.29 -30.27
N ARG A 144 31.22 -17.33 -29.77
CA ARG A 144 31.64 -18.75 -29.53
C ARG A 144 30.67 -19.37 -28.50
N SER A 145 29.99 -20.50 -28.67
CA SER A 145 30.00 -21.56 -29.67
C SER A 145 28.65 -22.28 -29.69
N THR A 146 28.37 -22.88 -30.84
CA THR A 146 27.37 -23.90 -31.14
C THR A 146 27.24 -24.99 -30.06
N THR A 147 25.99 -25.36 -29.76
CA THR A 147 25.55 -26.60 -29.09
C THR A 147 25.93 -26.79 -27.61
N SER A 148 25.04 -26.36 -26.72
CA SER A 148 24.50 -27.14 -25.58
C SER A 148 23.83 -26.20 -24.57
N THR A 149 22.64 -26.57 -24.17
CA THR A 149 21.76 -26.04 -23.12
C THR A 149 22.47 -25.40 -21.91
N ALA A 150 22.88 -24.13 -22.01
CA ALA A 150 23.23 -23.31 -20.86
C ALA A 150 22.69 -21.89 -21.08
N LYS A 151 21.54 -21.65 -20.44
CA LYS A 151 20.80 -20.39 -20.45
C LYS A 151 21.67 -19.31 -19.80
N ILE A 152 22.37 -18.50 -20.61
CA ILE A 152 22.94 -17.22 -20.13
C ILE A 152 21.76 -16.49 -19.45
N PRO A 153 21.87 -16.10 -18.17
CA PRO A 153 20.78 -15.39 -17.52
C PRO A 153 20.50 -14.13 -18.33
N ARG A 154 19.29 -14.01 -18.88
CA ARG A 154 18.83 -12.70 -19.35
C ARG A 154 18.97 -11.73 -18.16
N PRO A 155 19.30 -10.44 -18.41
CA PRO A 155 19.15 -9.41 -17.39
C PRO A 155 17.82 -9.60 -16.69
N LEU A 156 17.86 -9.78 -15.36
CA LEU A 156 16.64 -9.89 -14.55
C LEU A 156 15.79 -8.61 -14.72
N THR A 157 16.43 -7.51 -15.14
CA THR A 157 15.81 -6.24 -15.47
C THR A 157 16.49 -5.58 -16.69
N ASP A 158 15.72 -5.13 -17.69
CA ASP A 158 16.19 -4.29 -18.82
C ASP A 158 16.41 -2.83 -18.36
N THR A 159 17.12 -2.66 -17.26
CA THR A 159 17.33 -1.35 -16.63
C THR A 159 18.53 -0.64 -17.26
N LYS A 160 18.30 0.58 -17.72
CA LYS A 160 19.31 1.45 -18.32
C LYS A 160 19.92 2.35 -17.24
N TRP A 161 21.24 2.30 -17.12
CA TRP A 161 22.00 3.08 -16.14
C TRP A 161 22.76 4.22 -16.80
N VAL A 162 22.62 5.41 -16.23
CA VAL A 162 23.43 6.58 -16.63
C VAL A 162 24.54 6.79 -15.61
N VAL A 163 25.74 7.07 -16.08
CA VAL A 163 26.89 7.39 -15.24
C VAL A 163 27.27 8.85 -15.45
N LEU A 164 27.35 9.59 -14.35
CA LEU A 164 27.79 10.97 -14.30
C LEU A 164 29.06 11.04 -13.45
N VAL A 165 30.13 11.63 -14.00
CA VAL A 165 31.35 11.92 -13.23
C VAL A 165 31.45 13.43 -13.06
N VAL A 166 31.54 13.86 -11.81
CA VAL A 166 31.60 15.27 -11.41
C VAL A 166 32.98 15.54 -10.84
N ASP A 167 33.63 16.59 -11.33
CA ASP A 167 34.83 17.19 -10.75
C ASP A 167 34.41 18.01 -9.53
N ASP A 168 34.65 17.47 -8.35
CA ASP A 168 34.34 18.13 -7.09
C ASP A 168 35.59 18.08 -6.22
N ALA A 169 36.32 19.19 -6.16
CA ALA A 169 37.63 19.23 -5.52
C ALA A 169 37.56 19.04 -3.99
N ASP A 170 36.41 19.34 -3.40
CA ASP A 170 36.23 19.42 -1.95
C ASP A 170 35.84 18.06 -1.35
N ASP A 171 35.06 17.23 -2.06
CA ASP A 171 34.51 15.99 -1.52
C ASP A 171 34.65 14.78 -2.47
N VAL A 172 35.21 13.68 -1.95
CA VAL A 172 35.21 12.36 -2.61
C VAL A 172 33.97 11.58 -2.16
N ASN A 173 33.03 11.35 -3.07
CA ASN A 173 31.77 10.67 -2.75
C ASN A 173 31.21 9.91 -3.96
N ALA A 174 30.25 9.02 -3.73
CA ALA A 174 29.48 8.37 -4.78
C ALA A 174 28.00 8.34 -4.37
N LEU A 175 27.11 8.65 -5.32
CA LEU A 175 25.68 8.56 -5.14
C LEU A 175 25.09 7.61 -6.18
N ALA A 176 24.32 6.63 -5.72
CA ALA A 176 23.45 5.83 -6.58
C ALA A 176 21.98 6.19 -6.32
N THR A 177 21.26 6.46 -7.40
CA THR A 177 19.83 6.75 -7.43
C THR A 177 19.17 5.84 -8.48
N ILE A 178 17.83 5.86 -8.56
CA ILE A 178 17.02 5.24 -9.62
C ILE A 178 17.68 5.45 -11.01
N GLY A 179 18.31 4.40 -11.54
CA GLY A 179 18.93 4.37 -12.87
C GLY A 179 20.09 5.35 -13.11
N LEU A 180 20.69 5.91 -12.05
CA LEU A 180 21.75 6.92 -12.13
C LEU A 180 22.84 6.63 -11.10
N VAL A 181 24.09 6.64 -11.55
CA VAL A 181 25.27 6.64 -10.68
C VAL A 181 26.05 7.93 -10.90
N CYS A 182 26.21 8.72 -9.84
CA CYS A 182 27.05 9.91 -9.83
C CYS A 182 28.30 9.64 -9.00
N ILE A 183 29.48 9.91 -9.57
CA ILE A 183 30.75 9.80 -8.85
C ILE A 183 31.36 11.20 -8.75
N PHE A 184 31.67 11.59 -7.52
CA PHE A 184 32.37 12.83 -7.18
C PHE A 184 33.85 12.52 -7.05
N TYR A 185 34.62 13.09 -7.97
CA TYR A 185 36.05 12.92 -8.01
C TYR A 185 36.72 14.12 -7.35
N GLY A 186 37.35 13.87 -6.20
CA GLY A 186 38.21 14.81 -5.49
C GLY A 186 39.59 14.88 -6.09
N ARG A 187 40.00 16.07 -6.54
CA ARG A 187 41.33 16.31 -7.12
C ARG A 187 42.47 16.20 -6.08
N HIS A 188 42.14 16.17 -4.79
CA HIS A 188 43.12 16.20 -3.68
C HIS A 188 43.48 14.85 -3.06
N VAL A 189 42.97 13.74 -3.59
CA VAL A 189 43.10 12.47 -2.88
C VAL A 189 43.86 11.47 -3.75
N TYR A 190 45.16 11.40 -3.43
CA TYR A 190 46.21 10.41 -3.78
C TYR A 190 47.13 10.71 -4.97
N CYS A 191 48.31 11.28 -4.65
CA CYS A 191 49.60 10.59 -4.76
C CYS A 191 50.58 11.24 -3.76
N ALA A 192 50.62 10.70 -2.54
CA ALA A 192 51.76 10.84 -1.65
C ALA A 192 52.36 9.43 -1.51
N GLU A 193 53.28 9.12 -2.44
CA GLU A 193 54.32 8.10 -2.27
C GLU A 193 55.67 8.81 -2.43
#